data_AF-A0AAD0NI53-F1
#
_entry.id   AF-A0AAD0NI53-F1
#
_cell.length_a   1.000
_cell.length_b   1.000
_cell.length_c   1.000
_cell.angle_alpha   90.00
_cell.angle_beta   90.00
_cell.angle_gamma   90.00
#
_symmetry.space_group_name_H-M   'P 1'
#
loop_
_entity.id
_entity.type
_entity.pdbx_description
1 polymer ?
#
loop_
_entity_poly.entity_id
_entity_poly.type
_entity_poly.pdbx_seq_one_letter_code
_entity_poly.pdbx_strand_id
1 'polypeptide(L)'
;MSTDPTNAHELNHLLLRLRRLMQGIEGTALLLCGHQLAQANGSTSPLHGKQPAEATHAMLCLAINGRRCAETVERLVAGPTLH
;
A
#
# COMPACT_ATOMS: atom_id res chain seq x y z
N MET A 1 12.34 -8.55 31.83
CA MET A 1 12.42 -8.05 30.44
C MET A 1 12.07 -6.58 30.47
N SER A 2 13.01 -5.69 30.13
CA SER A 2 12.75 -4.26 30.06
C SER A 2 11.91 -3.97 28.81
N THR A 3 10.63 -3.69 28.98
CA THR A 3 9.80 -3.13 27.90
C THR A 3 10.11 -1.65 27.81
N ASP A 4 11.20 -1.32 27.11
CA ASP A 4 11.59 0.06 26.88
C ASP A 4 10.43 0.79 26.17
N PRO A 5 9.81 1.82 26.78
CA PRO A 5 8.63 2.48 26.21
C PRO A 5 8.90 3.10 24.83
N THR A 6 10.16 3.44 24.55
CA THR A 6 10.65 3.89 23.24
C THR A 6 10.46 2.83 22.16
N ASN A 7 10.79 1.56 22.47
CA ASN A 7 10.65 0.44 21.53
C ASN A 7 9.17 0.13 21.22
N ALA A 8 8.28 0.28 22.20
CA ALA A 8 6.85 0.08 22.00
C ALA A 8 6.23 1.18 21.12
N HIS A 9 6.68 2.42 21.25
CA HIS A 9 6.20 3.53 20.44
C HIS A 9 6.63 3.41 18.97
N GLU A 10 7.90 3.07 18.73
CA GLU A 10 8.43 2.84 17.38
C GLU A 10 7.73 1.67 16.66
N LEU A 11 7.53 0.56 17.38
CA LEU A 11 6.79 -0.59 16.86
C LEU A 11 5.36 -0.22 16.45
N ASN A 12 4.64 0.49 17.32
CA ASN A 12 3.28 0.96 17.01
C ASN A 12 3.24 1.89 15.80
N HIS A 13 4.25 2.77 15.66
CA HIS A 13 4.37 3.66 14.51
C HIS A 13 4.61 2.88 13.21
N LEU A 14 5.51 1.88 13.22
CA LEU A 14 5.78 1.01 12.07
C LEU A 14 4.54 0.19 11.68
N LEU A 15 3.81 -0.36 12.65
CA LEU A 15 2.56 -1.09 12.40
C LEU A 15 1.48 -0.20 11.78
N LEU A 16 1.31 1.02 12.27
CA LEU A 16 0.37 1.98 11.69
C LEU A 16 0.75 2.33 10.25
N ARG A 17 2.04 2.52 9.98
CA ARG A 17 2.55 2.79 8.63
C ARG A 17 2.28 1.61 7.69
N LEU A 18 2.53 0.38 8.14
CA LEU A 18 2.25 -0.82 7.38
C LEU A 18 0.75 -0.93 7.02
N ARG A 19 -0.14 -0.68 7.99
CA ARG A 19 -1.59 -0.73 7.77
C ARG A 19 -2.04 0.25 6.69
N ARG A 20 -1.55 1.49 6.74
CA ARG A 20 -1.86 2.53 5.74
C ARG A 20 -1.35 2.15 4.34
N LEU A 21 -0.15 1.57 4.25
CA LEU A 21 0.41 1.10 2.98
C LEU A 21 -0.44 -0.02 2.37
N MET A 22 -0.84 -1.00 3.19
CA MET A 22 -1.71 -2.09 2.75
C MET A 22 -3.09 -1.61 2.28
N GLN A 23 -3.69 -0.64 2.98
CA GLN A 23 -4.95 -0.02 2.55
C GLN A 23 -4.81 0.72 1.21
N GLY A 24 -3.70 1.42 1.00
CA GLY A 24 -3.42 2.09 -0.29
C GLY A 24 -3.24 1.10 -1.44
N ILE A 25 -2.58 -0.04 -1.19
CA ILE A 25 -2.44 -1.15 -2.14
C ILE A 25 -3.82 -1.72 -2.51
N GLU A 26 -4.63 -2.05 -1.51
CA GLU A 26 -5.96 -2.64 -1.68
C GLU A 26 -6.89 -1.71 -2.47
N GLY A 27 -7.01 -0.44 -2.06
CA GLY A 27 -7.86 0.53 -2.76
C GLY A 27 -7.45 0.74 -4.23
N THR A 28 -6.14 0.76 -4.49
CA THR A 28 -5.62 0.89 -5.86
C THR A 28 -5.90 -0.36 -6.71
N ALA A 29 -5.75 -1.55 -6.14
CA ALA A 29 -6.08 -2.81 -6.81
C ALA A 29 -7.58 -2.90 -7.14
N LEU A 30 -8.46 -2.51 -6.21
CA LEU A 30 -9.90 -2.48 -6.43
C LEU A 30 -10.31 -1.54 -7.57
N LEU A 31 -9.68 -0.36 -7.66
CA LEU A 31 -9.92 0.58 -8.77
C LEU A 31 -9.52 -0.02 -10.13
N LEU A 32 -8.36 -0.70 -10.19
CA LEU A 32 -7.89 -1.37 -11.41
C LEU A 32 -8.81 -2.53 -11.82
N CYS A 33 -9.19 -3.38 -10.87
CA CYS A 33 -10.11 -4.49 -11.13
C CYS A 33 -11.50 -3.99 -11.57
N GLY A 34 -12.05 -2.97 -10.88
CA GLY A 34 -13.33 -2.36 -11.24
C GLY A 34 -13.31 -1.76 -12.65
N HIS A 35 -12.18 -1.16 -13.05
CA HIS A 35 -12.00 -0.66 -14.41
C HIS A 35 -12.00 -1.78 -15.46
N GLN A 36 -11.22 -2.83 -15.24
CA GLN A 36 -11.14 -4.00 -16.14
C GLN A 36 -12.51 -4.68 -16.29
N LEU A 37 -13.24 -4.84 -15.18
CA LEU A 37 -14.58 -5.43 -15.18
C LEU A 37 -15.58 -4.56 -15.95
N ALA A 38 -15.55 -3.23 -15.76
CA ALA A 38 -16.42 -2.32 -16.50
C ALA A 38 -16.13 -2.37 -18.01
N GLN A 39 -14.85 -2.43 -18.41
CA GLN A 39 -14.49 -2.60 -19.82
C GLN A 39 -14.99 -3.93 -20.38
N ALA A 40 -14.80 -5.04 -19.66
CA ALA A 40 -15.23 -6.37 -20.11
C ALA A 40 -16.75 -6.46 -20.30
N ASN A 41 -17.53 -5.72 -19.50
CA ASN A 41 -18.99 -5.70 -19.57
C ASN A 41 -19.55 -4.66 -20.55
N GLY A 42 -18.70 -3.99 -21.35
CA GLY A 42 -19.12 -2.93 -22.28
C GLY A 42 -19.71 -1.70 -21.59
N SER A 43 -19.45 -1.54 -20.29
CA SER A 43 -19.94 -0.42 -19.47
C SER A 43 -18.92 0.72 -19.46
N THR A 44 -19.39 1.94 -19.23
CA THR A 44 -18.52 3.09 -19.03
C THR A 44 -17.83 2.97 -17.68
N SER A 45 -16.54 2.62 -17.69
CA SER A 45 -15.74 2.68 -16.48
C SER A 45 -15.71 4.11 -15.93
N PRO A 46 -15.71 4.31 -14.60
CA PRO A 46 -15.50 5.64 -13.99
C PRO A 46 -14.16 6.31 -14.39
N LEU A 47 -13.22 5.59 -15.01
CA LEU A 47 -11.96 6.11 -15.57
C LEU A 47 -12.06 6.45 -17.07
N HIS A 48 -13.26 6.57 -17.65
CA HIS A 48 -13.44 6.88 -19.08
C HIS A 48 -12.83 8.25 -19.43
N GLY A 49 -11.99 8.30 -20.47
CA GLY A 49 -11.36 9.53 -20.98
C GLY A 49 -9.95 9.84 -20.48
N LYS A 50 -9.42 9.09 -19.48
CA LYS A 50 -8.07 9.30 -18.92
C LYS A 50 -7.21 8.02 -18.87
N GLN A 51 -7.59 7.04 -19.69
CA GLN A 51 -7.33 5.61 -19.51
C GLN A 51 -5.84 5.18 -19.39
N PRO A 52 -4.87 5.69 -20.18
CA PRO A 52 -3.49 5.20 -20.05
C PRO A 52 -2.77 5.79 -18.84
N ALA A 53 -2.98 7.09 -18.59
CA ALA A 53 -2.23 7.83 -17.58
C ALA A 53 -2.68 7.45 -16.16
N GLU A 54 -3.99 7.31 -15.92
CA GLU A 54 -4.50 6.97 -14.59
C GLU A 54 -4.30 5.49 -14.23
N ALA A 55 -4.43 4.57 -15.19
CA ALA A 55 -4.08 3.17 -14.98
C ALA A 55 -2.56 2.99 -14.73
N THR A 56 -1.72 3.70 -15.48
CA THR A 56 -0.27 3.73 -15.24
C THR A 56 0.04 4.32 -13.87
N HIS A 57 -0.62 5.42 -13.48
CA HIS A 57 -0.46 6.03 -12.16
C HIS A 57 -0.88 5.09 -11.04
N ALA A 58 -2.01 4.38 -11.18
CA ALA A 58 -2.46 3.37 -10.23
C ALA A 58 -1.45 2.22 -10.11
N MET A 59 -0.93 1.69 -11.21
CA MET A 59 0.10 0.65 -11.17
C MET A 59 1.41 1.13 -10.53
N LEU A 60 1.83 2.38 -10.81
CA LEU A 60 3.00 2.98 -10.17
C LEU A 60 2.80 3.15 -8.66
N CYS A 61 1.63 3.62 -8.24
CA CYS A 61 1.26 3.72 -6.83
C CYS A 61 1.28 2.35 -6.14
N LEU A 62 0.76 1.32 -6.80
CA LEU A 62 0.79 -0.05 -6.30
C LEU A 62 2.24 -0.55 -6.12
N ALA A 63 3.10 -0.36 -7.12
CA ALA A 63 4.49 -0.79 -7.07
C ALA A 63 5.31 -0.06 -5.99
N ILE A 64 5.14 1.26 -5.86
CA ILE A 64 5.81 2.07 -4.85
C ILE A 64 5.34 1.67 -3.44
N ASN A 65 4.03 1.50 -3.24
CA ASN A 65 3.50 1.11 -1.94
C ASN A 65 3.89 -0.33 -1.58
N GLY A 66 3.94 -1.25 -2.55
CA GLY A 66 4.43 -2.61 -2.36
C GLY A 66 5.87 -2.65 -1.89
N ARG A 67 6.76 -1.85 -2.49
CA ARG A 67 8.16 -1.74 -2.05
C ARG A 67 8.27 -1.19 -0.63
N ARG A 68 7.56 -0.09 -0.33
CA ARG A 68 7.53 0.51 1.01
C ARG A 68 6.96 -0.44 2.07
N CYS A 69 6.01 -1.28 1.69
CA CYS A 69 5.44 -2.31 2.54
C CYS A 69 6.52 -3.35 2.90
N ALA A 70 7.24 -3.88 1.91
CA ALA A 70 8.34 -4.81 2.12
C ALA A 70 9.42 -4.22 3.04
N GLU A 71 9.87 -2.99 2.79
CA GLU A 71 10.85 -2.29 3.64
C GLU A 71 10.35 -2.11 5.09
N THR A 72 9.06 -1.84 5.27
CA THR A 72 8.47 -1.68 6.61
C THR A 72 8.39 -3.03 7.33
N VAL A 73 8.04 -4.11 6.63
CA VAL A 73 8.04 -5.47 7.19
C VAL A 73 9.45 -5.91 7.57
N GLU A 74 10.45 -5.65 6.73
CA GLU A 74 11.86 -5.95 7.04
C GLU A 74 12.31 -5.28 8.33
N ARG A 75 11.95 -4.00 8.53
CA ARG A 75 12.25 -3.26 9.77
C ARG A 75 11.52 -3.82 10.99
N LEU A 76 10.27 -4.26 10.82
CA LEU A 76 9.50 -4.90 11.89
C LEU A 76 10.12 -6.24 12.31
N VAL A 77 10.62 -7.02 11.34
CA VAL A 77 11.26 -8.33 11.59
C VAL A 77 12.65 -8.17 12.19
N ALA A 78 13.41 -7.15 11.78
CA ALA A 78 14.75 -6.88 12.32
C ALA A 78 14.74 -6.48 13.81
N GLY A 79 13.59 -6.03 14.34
CA GLY A 79 13.45 -5.55 15.71
C GLY A 79 14.05 -4.15 15.92
N PRO A 80 13.85 -3.54 17.10
CA PRO A 80 14.45 -2.24 17.42
C PRO A 80 15.98 -2.36 17.43
N THR A 81 16.64 -1.57 16.58
CA THR A 81 18.11 -1.42 16.62
C THR A 81 18.50 -0.75 17.92
N LEU A 82 19.16 -1.52 18.80
CA LEU A 82 19.88 -0.99 19.96
C LEU A 82 21.02 -0.11 19.44
N HIS A 83 20.83 1.20 19.46
CA HIS A 83 21.89 2.20 19.28
C HIS A 83 22.24 2.80 20.64
#